data_AF-A0A9E6BQY5-F1
#
_entry.id   AF-A0A9E6BQY5-F1
#
_cell.length_a   1.000
_cell.length_b   1.000
_cell.length_c   1.000
_cell.angle_alpha   90.00
_cell.angle_beta   90.00
_cell.angle_gamma   90.00
#
_symmetry.space_group_name_H-M   'P 1'
#
loop_
_entity.id
_entity.type
_entity.pdbx_description
1 polymer ?
#
loop_
_entity_poly.entity_id
_entity_poly.type
_entity_poly.pdbx_seq_one_letter_code
_entity_poly.pdbx_strand_id
1 'polypeptide(L)' 'MLGTLGIVLRAKRHGLIDSAADIIRHLRELGFYLDDVIVGSALESVDETWE' A
#
# COMPACT_ATOMS: atom_id res chain seq x y z
N MET A 1 16.78 -1.23 -0.60
CA MET A 1 16.09 -0.65 0.58
C MET A 1 14.61 -0.55 0.23
N LEU A 2 13.69 -0.96 1.11
CA LEU A 2 12.26 -0.77 0.92
C LEU A 2 11.80 0.39 1.81
N GLY A 3 11.14 1.40 1.23
CA GLY A 3 10.40 2.40 2.00
C GLY A 3 9.08 1.83 2.53
N THR A 4 8.31 2.62 3.28
CA THR A 4 7.05 2.21 3.92
C THR A 4 6.10 1.50 2.96
N LEU A 5 5.85 2.08 1.78
CA LEU A 5 5.01 1.47 0.74
C LEU A 5 5.52 0.09 0.31
N GLY A 6 6.84 -0.04 0.10
CA GLY A 6 7.45 -1.33 -0.26
C GLY A 6 7.34 -2.39 0.83
N ILE A 7 7.32 -2.00 2.11
CA ILE A 7 7.08 -2.92 3.24
C ILE A 7 5.65 -3.43 3.20
N VAL A 8 4.67 -2.55 3.01
CA VAL A 8 3.24 -2.92 2.95
C VAL A 8 2.96 -3.86 1.79
N LEU A 9 3.41 -3.51 0.57
CA LEU A 9 3.21 -4.37 -0.62
C LEU A 9 3.86 -5.75 -0.43
N ARG A 10 5.06 -5.78 0.16
CA ARG A 10 5.75 -7.05 0.43
C ARG A 10 4.98 -7.89 1.45
N ALA A 11 4.44 -7.27 2.50
CA ALA A 11 3.62 -7.98 3.48
C ALA A 11 2.38 -8.61 2.81
N LYS A 12 1.71 -7.88 1.92
CA LYS A 12 0.57 -8.41 1.14
C LYS A 12 0.98 -9.58 0.24
N ARG A 13 2.07 -9.44 -0.53
CA ARG A 13 2.57 -10.53 -1.40
C ARG A 13 2.92 -11.81 -0.65
N HIS A 14 3.32 -11.70 0.61
CA HIS A 14 3.62 -12.85 1.47
C HIS A 14 2.41 -13.33 2.29
N GLY A 15 1.22 -12.74 2.11
CA GLY A 15 0.01 -13.14 2.85
C GLY A 15 0.05 -12.80 4.34
N LEU A 16 0.85 -11.81 4.74
CA LEU A 16 0.98 -11.38 6.14
C LEU A 16 -0.08 -10.36 6.55
N ILE A 17 -0.72 -9.72 5.58
CA ILE A 17 -1.83 -8.79 5.76
C ILE A 17 -2.92 -9.08 4.73
N ASP A 18 -4.16 -8.84 5.10
CA ASP A 18 -5.32 -9.12 4.25
C ASP A 18 -5.53 -8.07 3.17
N SER A 19 -5.15 -6.81 3.41
CA SER A 19 -5.39 -5.66 2.52
C SER A 19 -4.23 -4.66 2.62
N ALA A 20 -3.53 -4.42 1.51
CA ALA A 20 -2.53 -3.36 1.43
C ALA A 20 -3.19 -1.98 1.38
N ALA A 21 -4.32 -1.85 0.69
CA ALA A 21 -5.08 -0.62 0.56
C ALA A 21 -5.53 -0.08 1.94
N ASP A 22 -6.00 -0.95 2.84
CA ASP A 22 -6.44 -0.52 4.16
C ASP A 22 -5.29 0.03 5.01
N ILE A 23 -4.12 -0.61 4.93
CA ILE A 23 -2.91 -0.12 5.61
C ILE A 23 -2.47 1.22 5.03
N ILE A 24 -2.46 1.38 3.70
CA ILE A 24 -2.09 2.65 3.06
C ILE A 24 -3.08 3.77 3.44
N ARG A 25 -4.39 3.48 3.49
CA ARG A 25 -5.42 4.43 3.92
C ARG A 25 -5.17 4.87 5.37
N HIS A 26 -4.91 3.92 6.26
CA HIS A 26 -4.57 4.24 7.65
C HIS A 26 -3.29 5.08 7.78
N LEU A 27 -2.27 4.80 6.98
CA LEU A 27 -1.05 5.62 6.95
C LEU A 27 -1.35 7.06 6.49
N ARG A 28 -2.24 7.27 5.50
CA ARG A 28 -2.66 8.61 5.07
C ARG A 28 -3.39 9.37 6.19
N GLU A 29 -4.27 8.69 6.93
CA GLU A 29 -4.95 9.28 8.10
C GLU A 29 -3.96 9.75 9.17
N LEU A 30 -2.81 9.09 9.28
CA LEU A 30 -1.70 9.47 10.17
C LEU A 30 -0.79 10.57 9.58
N GLY A 31 -1.13 11.12 8.42
CA GLY A 31 -0.38 12.20 7.77
C GLY A 31 0.69 11.74 6.78
N PHE A 32 0.77 10.44 6.47
CA PHE A 32 1.69 9.95 5.44
C PHE A 32 1.16 10.31 4.04
N TYR A 33 1.84 11.23 3.37
CA TYR A 33 1.44 11.67 2.04
C TYR A 33 2.11 10.82 0.95
N LEU A 34 1.28 10.12 0.17
CA LEU A 34 1.67 9.49 -1.08
C LEU A 34 0.74 10.02 -2.18
N ASP A 35 1.31 10.19 -3.37
CA ASP A 35 0.55 10.54 -4.56
C ASP A 35 -0.39 9.39 -4.96
N ASP A 36 -1.64 9.71 -5.32
CA ASP A 36 -2.67 8.72 -5.62
C ASP A 36 -2.34 7.86 -6.84
N VAL A 37 -1.61 8.41 -7.83
CA VAL A 37 -1.15 7.64 -9.00
C VAL A 37 -0.11 6.60 -8.58
N ILE A 38 0.80 6.98 -7.66
CA ILE A 38 1.80 6.05 -7.11
C ILE A 38 1.11 4.95 -6.30
N VAL A 39 0.12 5.29 -5.48
CA VAL A 39 -0.62 4.31 -4.67
C VAL A 39 -1.39 3.34 -5.56
N GLY A 40 -2.12 3.84 -6.57
CA GLY A 40 -2.86 3.01 -7.52
C GLY A 40 -1.93 2.01 -8.23
N SER A 41 -0.85 2.50 -8.84
CA SER A 41 0.09 1.63 -9.55
C SER A 41 0.80 0.63 -8.63
N ALA A 42 1.03 1.00 -7.37
CA ALA A 42 1.61 0.11 -6.37
C ALA A 42 0.65 -1.03 -5.98
N LEU A 43 -0.63 -0.71 -5.76
CA LEU A 43 -1.65 -1.69 -5.35
C LEU A 43 -2.00 -2.67 -6.48
N GLU A 44 -1.99 -2.22 -7.74
CA GLU A 44 -2.14 -3.10 -8.89
C GLU A 44 -1.09 -4.24 -8.91
N SER A 45 0.11 -3.97 -8.39
CA SER A 45 1.19 -4.96 -8.29
C SER A 45 0.98 -6.07 -7.24
N VAL A 46 -0.12 -6.00 -6.50
CA VAL A 46 -0.57 -6.98 -5.49
C VAL A 46 -2.06 -7.31 -5.64
N ASP A 47 -2.62 -7.13 -6.84
CA ASP A 47 -4.01 -7.41 -7.20
C ASP A 47 -5.04 -6.66 -6.34
N GLU A 48 -4.72 -5.43 -5.92
CA GLU A 48 -5.62 -4.51 -5.21
C GLU A 48 -5.84 -3.21 -5.98
N THR A 49 -6.92 -2.50 -5.66
CA THR A 49 -7.31 -1.24 -6.31
C THR A 49 -7.37 -0.08 -5.31
N TRP A 50 -7.22 1.15 -5.82
CA TRP A 50 -7.32 2.39 -5.04
C TRP A 50 -8.56 3.18 -5.49
N GLU A 51 -9.48 3.44 -4.57
CA GLU A 51 -10.69 4.26 -4.77
C GLU A 51 -10.60 5.58 -4.01
#